data_AF-A0A2S8J113-F1
#
_entry.id   AF-A0A2S8J113-F1
#
_cell.length_a   1.000
_cell.length_b   1.000
_cell.length_c   1.000
_cell.angle_alpha   90.00
_cell.angle_beta   90.00
_cell.angle_gamma   90.00
#
_symmetry.space_group_name_H-M   'P 1'
#
loop_
_entity.id
_entity.type
_entity.pdbx_description
1 polymer ?
#
loop_
_entity_poly.entity_id
_entity_poly.type
_entity_poly.pdbx_seq_one_letter_code
_entity_poly.pdbx_strand_id
1 'polypeptide(L)'
;MTGPATDTEMREFARMLDQVFATDRRAPGEAREFDRELWSTLAELGLTRLTGPQSEGGSDAGWTESAYLLAAASAADLPIAENDLLAGWLLGRSGCPTANSGPVVVRTAAVLDADGTARHVPWARSVDALVGLWEADGTWRVAEFARSDLEVTEAANLASMPRDHVRVDLSAQQGTSVPADVVTEYGHAASVVVRNAHQCLGAVGFTREHELHRHTTALLAWRSEYGSVRYWDEALVAAAAAAGERGLWPLITDG
;
A
#
# COMPACT_ATOMS: atom_id res chain seq x y z
N MET A 1 17.17 -13.94 3.95
CA MET A 1 16.94 -14.68 2.68
C MET A 1 16.55 -16.11 3.02
N THR A 2 15.26 -16.33 3.28
CA THR A 2 14.62 -17.64 3.24
C THR A 2 14.58 -18.09 1.76
N GLY A 3 14.86 -19.37 1.50
CA GLY A 3 14.78 -19.93 0.14
C GLY A 3 13.34 -19.90 -0.38
N PRO A 4 13.10 -20.08 -1.70
CA PRO A 4 11.73 -20.11 -2.23
C PRO A 4 10.92 -21.21 -1.53
N ALA A 5 9.72 -20.87 -1.05
CA ALA A 5 8.81 -21.83 -0.44
C ALA A 5 8.56 -23.02 -1.37
N THR A 6 8.53 -24.21 -0.78
CA THR A 6 8.21 -25.44 -1.50
C THR A 6 6.75 -25.45 -1.93
N ASP A 7 6.43 -26.20 -2.99
CA ASP A 7 5.06 -26.36 -3.51
C ASP A 7 4.08 -26.88 -2.44
N THR A 8 4.57 -27.61 -1.44
CA THR A 8 3.77 -28.06 -0.28
C THR A 8 3.50 -26.94 0.70
N GLU A 9 4.52 -26.16 1.10
CA GLU A 9 4.36 -25.00 1.99
C GLU A 9 3.38 -23.97 1.39
N MET A 10 3.47 -23.71 0.08
CA MET A 10 2.55 -22.79 -0.59
C MET A 10 1.10 -23.29 -0.62
N ARG A 11 0.88 -24.60 -0.78
CA ARG A 11 -0.47 -25.19 -0.68
C ARG A 11 -1.04 -25.10 0.73
N GLU A 12 -0.21 -25.28 1.74
CA GLU A 12 -0.62 -25.14 3.14
C GLU A 12 -0.95 -23.69 3.48
N PHE A 13 -0.12 -22.75 3.02
CA PHE A 13 -0.37 -21.32 3.14
C PHE A 13 -1.69 -20.91 2.48
N ALA A 14 -1.94 -21.34 1.24
CA ALA A 14 -3.19 -21.08 0.55
C ALA A 14 -4.42 -21.64 1.30
N ARG A 15 -4.33 -22.86 1.84
CA ARG A 15 -5.41 -23.46 2.65
C ARG A 15 -5.67 -22.71 3.95
N MET A 16 -4.63 -22.21 4.60
CA MET A 16 -4.76 -21.37 5.79
C MET A 16 -5.50 -20.07 5.45
N LEU A 17 -5.12 -19.40 4.35
CA LEU A 17 -5.82 -18.20 3.90
C LEU A 17 -7.29 -18.49 3.61
N ASP A 18 -7.60 -19.57 2.89
CA ASP A 18 -8.98 -19.99 2.64
C ASP A 18 -9.77 -20.17 3.94
N GLN A 19 -9.18 -20.76 4.98
CA GLN A 19 -9.83 -20.93 6.28
C GLN A 19 -10.07 -19.61 7.01
N VAL A 20 -9.08 -18.72 7.01
CA VAL A 20 -9.18 -17.40 7.68
C VAL A 20 -10.26 -16.54 7.04
N PHE A 21 -10.33 -16.53 5.71
CA PHE A 21 -11.31 -15.73 4.97
C PHE A 21 -12.65 -16.45 4.72
N ALA A 22 -12.79 -17.75 5.06
CA ALA A 22 -14.02 -18.52 4.81
C ALA A 22 -15.27 -17.96 5.49
N THR A 23 -15.08 -17.27 6.62
CA THR A 23 -16.14 -16.71 7.47
C THR A 23 -16.64 -15.36 6.97
N ASP A 24 -15.88 -14.67 6.13
CA ASP A 24 -16.26 -13.39 5.56
C ASP A 24 -17.10 -13.58 4.29
N ARG A 25 -18.36 -13.96 4.48
CA ARG A 25 -19.36 -14.07 3.41
C ARG A 25 -20.41 -12.99 3.58
N ARG A 26 -20.06 -11.73 3.31
CA ARG A 26 -21.04 -10.63 3.37
C ARG A 26 -21.87 -10.53 2.10
N ALA A 27 -23.12 -10.10 2.30
CA ALA A 27 -24.09 -9.96 1.23
C ALA A 27 -23.77 -8.75 0.32
N PRO A 28 -24.10 -8.81 -0.97
CA PRO A 28 -23.89 -7.69 -1.89
C PRO A 28 -24.67 -6.42 -1.48
N GLY A 29 -24.00 -5.27 -1.44
CA GLY A 29 -24.64 -3.95 -1.40
C GLY A 29 -24.64 -3.23 -0.04
N GLU A 30 -24.13 -3.85 1.02
CA GLU A 30 -23.92 -3.15 2.30
C GLU A 30 -22.72 -2.20 2.23
N ALA A 31 -22.82 -1.07 2.92
CA ALA A 31 -21.70 -0.16 3.11
C ALA A 31 -20.58 -0.91 3.85
N ARG A 32 -19.41 -1.01 3.23
CA ARG A 32 -18.29 -1.80 3.71
C ARG A 32 -17.59 -1.08 4.86
N GLU A 33 -17.90 -1.49 6.08
CA GLU A 33 -17.18 -1.07 7.28
C GLU A 33 -15.94 -1.95 7.47
N PHE A 34 -14.82 -1.33 7.88
CA PHE A 34 -13.54 -1.99 8.08
C PHE A 34 -13.60 -3.01 9.22
N ASP A 35 -13.30 -4.28 8.93
CA ASP A 35 -13.37 -5.37 9.90
C ASP A 35 -12.14 -5.42 10.81
N ARG A 36 -12.23 -4.73 11.95
CA ARG A 36 -11.18 -4.69 12.98
C ARG A 36 -10.91 -6.05 13.63
N GLU A 37 -11.91 -6.94 13.69
CA GLU A 37 -11.77 -8.26 14.31
C GLU A 37 -10.96 -9.17 13.39
N LEU A 38 -11.33 -9.26 12.12
CA LEU A 38 -10.57 -9.97 11.10
C LEU A 38 -9.15 -9.41 10.99
N TRP A 39 -8.97 -8.08 11.02
CA TRP A 39 -7.64 -7.47 11.04
C TRP A 39 -6.80 -7.94 12.23
N SER A 40 -7.39 -8.03 13.42
CA SER A 40 -6.70 -8.51 14.62
C SER A 40 -6.28 -9.98 14.48
N THR A 41 -7.14 -10.83 13.90
CA THR A 41 -6.77 -12.23 13.59
C THR A 41 -5.59 -12.29 12.61
N LEU A 42 -5.62 -11.48 11.54
CA LEU A 42 -4.52 -11.42 10.58
C LEU A 42 -3.22 -10.93 11.24
N ALA A 43 -3.31 -9.97 12.16
CA ALA A 43 -2.17 -9.46 12.90
C ALA A 43 -1.54 -10.53 13.80
N GLU A 44 -2.34 -11.33 14.51
CA GLU A 44 -1.87 -12.46 15.31
C GLU A 44 -1.16 -13.54 14.47
N LEU A 45 -1.59 -13.71 13.22
CA LEU A 45 -0.99 -14.62 12.26
C LEU A 45 0.22 -14.02 11.52
N GLY A 46 0.60 -12.77 11.80
CA GLY A 46 1.70 -12.08 11.11
C GLY A 46 1.42 -11.70 9.66
N LEU A 47 0.14 -11.67 9.26
CA LEU A 47 -0.30 -11.44 7.88
C LEU A 47 -0.51 -9.95 7.55
N THR A 48 -0.64 -9.06 8.54
CA THR A 48 -0.78 -7.62 8.30
C THR A 48 0.53 -6.94 7.91
N ARG A 49 1.67 -7.58 8.22
CA ARG A 49 3.04 -7.07 7.99
C ARG A 49 3.93 -8.14 7.31
N LEU A 50 3.35 -8.92 6.42
CA LEU A 50 3.92 -10.17 5.90
C LEU A 50 5.36 -10.01 5.36
N THR A 51 5.64 -8.95 4.62
CA THR A 51 6.97 -8.66 4.03
C THR A 51 7.94 -7.96 5.00
N GLY A 52 7.43 -7.45 6.12
CA GLY A 52 8.24 -6.80 7.14
C GLY A 52 9.06 -7.78 8.00
N PRO A 53 10.04 -7.27 8.75
CA PRO A 53 10.87 -8.08 9.64
C PRO A 53 10.07 -8.62 10.83
N GLN A 54 10.42 -9.81 11.34
CA GLN A 54 9.70 -10.39 12.49
C GLN A 54 9.85 -9.56 13.76
N SER A 55 10.93 -8.77 13.89
CA SER A 55 11.11 -7.82 14.99
C SER A 55 10.04 -6.73 15.04
N GLU A 56 9.32 -6.51 13.93
CA GLU A 56 8.24 -5.52 13.81
C GLU A 56 6.87 -6.19 13.60
N GLY A 57 6.75 -7.48 13.92
CA GLY A 57 5.51 -8.25 13.77
C GLY A 57 5.24 -8.77 12.35
N GLY A 58 6.24 -8.73 11.48
CA GLY A 58 6.17 -9.33 10.15
C GLY A 58 6.67 -10.77 10.09
N SER A 59 6.81 -11.30 8.87
CA SER A 59 7.21 -12.70 8.62
C SER A 59 8.47 -12.86 7.75
N ASP A 60 9.07 -11.77 7.25
CA ASP A 60 10.09 -11.78 6.18
C ASP A 60 9.67 -12.59 4.93
N ALA A 61 8.37 -12.65 4.63
CA ALA A 61 7.91 -13.45 3.50
C ALA A 61 8.21 -12.77 2.16
N GLY A 62 8.24 -13.58 1.11
CA GLY A 62 8.53 -13.10 -0.24
C GLY A 62 7.29 -12.59 -0.99
N TRP A 63 7.53 -12.22 -2.24
CA TRP A 63 6.48 -11.77 -3.17
C TRP A 63 5.44 -12.85 -3.48
N THR A 64 5.82 -14.13 -3.42
CA THR A 64 4.90 -15.24 -3.71
C THR A 64 3.81 -15.31 -2.65
N GLU A 65 4.18 -15.36 -1.38
CA GLU A 65 3.26 -15.39 -0.24
C GLU A 65 2.39 -14.12 -0.22
N SER A 66 3.00 -12.97 -0.50
CA SER A 66 2.29 -11.69 -0.61
C SER A 66 1.21 -11.72 -1.70
N ALA A 67 1.48 -12.31 -2.86
CA ALA A 67 0.49 -12.43 -3.93
C ALA A 67 -0.70 -13.31 -3.54
N TYR A 68 -0.46 -14.41 -2.82
CA TYR A 68 -1.53 -15.28 -2.30
C TYR A 68 -2.38 -14.56 -1.25
N LEU A 69 -1.74 -13.86 -0.31
CA LEU A 69 -2.44 -13.08 0.70
C LEU A 69 -3.28 -11.96 0.08
N LEU A 70 -2.72 -11.20 -0.87
CA LEU A 70 -3.46 -10.14 -1.54
C LEU A 70 -4.66 -10.68 -2.34
N ALA A 71 -4.52 -11.82 -2.99
CA ALA A 71 -5.63 -12.46 -3.69
C ALA A 71 -6.76 -12.81 -2.71
N ALA A 72 -6.44 -13.40 -1.56
CA ALA A 72 -7.42 -13.74 -0.53
C ALA A 72 -8.05 -12.48 0.12
N ALA A 73 -7.22 -11.51 0.52
CA ALA A 73 -7.66 -10.27 1.16
C ALA A 73 -8.47 -9.36 0.24
N SER A 74 -8.31 -9.47 -1.08
CA SER A 74 -9.09 -8.69 -2.04
C SER A 74 -10.60 -8.97 -1.98
N ALA A 75 -10.99 -10.14 -1.48
CA ALA A 75 -12.38 -10.51 -1.24
C ALA A 75 -12.95 -9.92 0.06
N ALA A 76 -12.07 -9.64 1.04
CA ALA A 76 -12.43 -9.15 2.37
C ALA A 76 -12.28 -7.62 2.54
N ASP A 77 -11.88 -6.94 1.46
CA ASP A 77 -11.71 -5.48 1.42
C ASP A 77 -10.85 -4.96 2.59
N LEU A 78 -9.60 -5.41 2.68
CA LEU A 78 -8.66 -4.97 3.72
C LEU A 78 -7.48 -4.20 3.10
N PRO A 79 -6.92 -3.19 3.78
CA PRO A 79 -5.78 -2.40 3.32
C PRO A 79 -4.44 -3.15 3.48
N ILE A 80 -4.37 -4.43 3.11
CA ILE A 80 -3.16 -5.24 3.30
C ILE A 80 -2.01 -4.72 2.42
N ALA A 81 -2.31 -4.40 1.16
CA ALA A 81 -1.31 -3.83 0.24
C ALA A 81 -0.79 -2.48 0.75
N GLU A 82 -1.71 -1.63 1.20
CA GLU A 82 -1.39 -0.29 1.64
C GLU A 82 -0.64 -0.27 2.96
N ASN A 83 -0.99 -1.17 3.89
CA ASN A 83 -0.34 -1.28 5.18
C ASN A 83 1.06 -1.90 5.09
N ASP A 84 1.21 -3.02 4.37
CA ASP A 84 2.47 -3.75 4.32
C ASP A 84 3.37 -3.23 3.19
N LEU A 85 2.90 -3.34 1.95
CA LEU A 85 3.73 -3.15 0.76
C LEU A 85 4.00 -1.69 0.42
N LEU A 86 3.16 -0.76 0.88
CA LEU A 86 3.33 0.67 0.65
C LEU A 86 3.82 1.38 1.92
N ALA A 87 2.98 1.46 2.95
CA ALA A 87 3.31 2.15 4.19
C ALA A 87 4.49 1.47 4.91
N GLY A 88 4.43 0.16 5.09
CA GLY A 88 5.49 -0.60 5.76
C GLY A 88 6.83 -0.51 5.05
N TRP A 89 6.82 -0.72 3.73
CA TRP A 89 8.02 -0.57 2.89
C TRP A 89 8.61 0.84 3.00
N LEU A 90 7.80 1.90 2.89
CA LEU A 90 8.26 3.28 2.91
C LEU A 90 8.82 3.68 4.28
N LEU A 91 8.21 3.23 5.37
CA LEU A 91 8.72 3.40 6.73
C LEU A 91 10.05 2.68 6.92
N GLY A 92 10.17 1.43 6.44
CA GLY A 92 11.40 0.66 6.52
C GLY A 92 12.56 1.28 5.73
N ARG A 93 12.28 1.81 4.53
CA ARG A 93 13.29 2.49 3.70
C ARG A 93 13.69 3.86 4.23
N SER A 94 12.74 4.64 4.74
CA SER A 94 13.02 5.99 5.24
C SER A 94 13.64 6.00 6.64
N GLY A 95 13.41 4.96 7.45
CA GLY A 95 13.72 4.98 8.89
C GLY A 95 12.91 6.04 9.64
N CYS A 96 11.77 6.48 9.08
CA CYS A 96 10.92 7.48 9.70
C CYS A 96 10.37 6.98 11.05
N PRO A 97 10.47 7.78 12.13
CA PRO A 97 9.85 7.42 13.41
C PRO A 97 8.35 7.20 13.26
N THR A 98 7.84 6.13 13.87
CA THR A 98 6.41 5.83 13.92
C THR A 98 5.85 6.23 15.29
N ALA A 99 4.70 6.91 15.28
CA ALA A 99 3.95 7.23 16.48
C ALA A 99 3.11 6.03 16.95
N ASN A 100 2.67 5.20 16.01
CA ASN A 100 1.94 3.98 16.29
C ASN A 100 2.84 2.75 16.08
N SER A 101 2.78 1.74 16.95
CA SER A 101 3.57 0.52 16.79
C SER A 101 2.77 -0.72 17.16
N GLY A 102 3.18 -1.85 16.59
CA GLY A 102 2.54 -3.15 16.81
C GLY A 102 1.77 -3.66 15.59
N PRO A 103 1.45 -4.97 15.59
CA PRO A 103 0.94 -5.68 14.41
C PRO A 103 -0.52 -5.34 14.08
N VAL A 104 -1.26 -4.77 15.02
CA VAL A 104 -2.68 -4.38 14.86
C VAL A 104 -2.85 -2.98 14.26
N VAL A 105 -1.78 -2.18 14.16
CA VAL A 105 -1.84 -0.84 13.59
C VAL A 105 -2.18 -0.94 12.11
N VAL A 106 -3.23 -0.22 11.71
CA VAL A 106 -3.69 -0.12 10.32
C VAL A 106 -3.12 1.16 9.72
N ARG A 107 -2.41 1.03 8.60
CA ARG A 107 -1.86 2.15 7.85
C ARG A 107 -2.38 2.18 6.44
N THR A 108 -2.40 3.38 5.89
CA THR A 108 -2.43 3.61 4.44
C THR A 108 -1.27 4.52 4.07
N ALA A 109 -1.04 4.71 2.78
CA ALA A 109 0.01 5.59 2.29
C ALA A 109 -0.47 6.43 1.11
N ALA A 110 0.04 7.67 1.02
CA ALA A 110 -0.30 8.60 -0.04
C ALA A 110 0.89 9.48 -0.42
N VAL A 111 0.97 9.82 -1.69
CA VAL A 111 1.78 10.94 -2.16
C VAL A 111 0.96 12.21 -1.93
N LEU A 112 1.50 13.17 -1.18
CA LEU A 112 0.83 14.43 -0.85
C LEU A 112 1.32 15.53 -1.80
N ASP A 113 0.39 16.37 -2.21
CA ASP A 113 0.68 17.64 -2.86
C ASP A 113 1.40 18.59 -1.91
N ALA A 114 2.05 19.62 -2.45
CA ALA A 114 2.82 20.61 -1.68
C ALA A 114 1.99 21.36 -0.62
N ASP A 115 0.67 21.36 -0.76
CA ASP A 115 -0.26 21.97 0.20
C ASP A 115 -0.79 20.99 1.27
N GLY A 116 -0.26 19.76 1.30
CA GLY A 116 -0.62 18.71 2.25
C GLY A 116 -1.87 17.93 1.88
N THR A 117 -2.36 18.02 0.65
CA THR A 117 -3.56 17.29 0.22
C THR A 117 -3.22 16.02 -0.57
N ALA A 118 -4.10 15.03 -0.52
CA ALA A 118 -4.08 13.90 -1.44
C ALA A 118 -5.50 13.41 -1.74
N ARG A 119 -5.68 12.84 -2.93
CA ARG A 119 -6.97 12.35 -3.41
C ARG A 119 -6.95 10.86 -3.62
N HIS A 120 -8.12 10.25 -3.47
CA HIS A 120 -8.33 8.82 -3.69
C HIS A 120 -7.49 7.94 -2.75
N VAL A 121 -7.23 8.42 -1.53
CA VAL A 121 -6.47 7.69 -0.52
C VAL A 121 -7.32 6.54 -0.01
N PRO A 122 -6.92 5.28 -0.22
CA PRO A 122 -7.70 4.14 0.19
C PRO A 122 -7.72 4.06 1.72
N TRP A 123 -8.90 3.74 2.27
CA TRP A 123 -9.11 3.46 3.69
C TRP A 123 -8.78 4.59 4.67
N ALA A 124 -8.53 5.82 4.22
CA ALA A 124 -8.05 6.90 5.10
C ALA A 124 -8.99 7.19 6.28
N ARG A 125 -10.30 7.01 6.11
CA ARG A 125 -11.27 7.16 7.22
C ARG A 125 -11.10 6.11 8.33
N SER A 126 -10.57 4.93 8.01
CA SER A 126 -10.60 3.73 8.87
C SER A 126 -9.23 3.36 9.46
N VAL A 127 -8.15 3.96 8.97
CA VAL A 127 -6.77 3.67 9.41
C VAL A 127 -6.41 4.39 10.71
N ASP A 128 -5.38 3.89 11.38
CA ASP A 128 -4.81 4.52 12.57
C ASP A 128 -3.79 5.61 12.20
N ALA A 129 -3.12 5.45 11.04
CA ALA A 129 -2.17 6.42 10.52
C ALA A 129 -2.08 6.45 8.98
N LEU A 130 -1.68 7.61 8.47
CA LEU A 130 -1.30 7.83 7.08
C LEU A 130 0.22 8.00 6.99
N VAL A 131 0.89 7.22 6.14
CA VAL A 131 2.27 7.48 5.76
C VAL A 131 2.27 8.39 4.52
N GLY A 132 2.67 9.65 4.71
CA GLY A 132 2.74 10.64 3.65
C GLY A 132 4.12 10.72 3.02
N LEU A 133 4.16 10.83 1.70
CA LEU A 133 5.36 11.12 0.90
C LEU A 133 5.15 12.42 0.12
N TRP A 134 6.04 13.41 0.26
CA TRP A 134 5.88 14.69 -0.46
C TRP A 134 7.23 15.31 -0.81
N GLU A 135 7.21 16.19 -1.81
CA GLU A 135 8.37 17.01 -2.16
C GLU A 135 8.35 18.32 -1.37
N ALA A 136 9.48 18.69 -0.77
CA ALA A 136 9.71 19.99 -0.16
C ALA A 136 11.16 20.42 -0.40
N ASP A 137 11.34 21.64 -0.92
CA ASP A 137 12.64 22.26 -1.16
C ASP A 137 13.57 21.42 -2.07
N GLY A 138 13.00 20.76 -3.09
CA GLY A 138 13.73 19.89 -4.02
C GLY A 138 14.18 18.54 -3.42
N THR A 139 13.65 18.17 -2.26
CA THR A 139 13.91 16.89 -1.59
C THR A 139 12.61 16.20 -1.22
N TRP A 140 12.60 14.87 -1.21
CA TRP A 140 11.43 14.10 -0.80
C TRP A 140 11.46 13.79 0.68
N ARG A 141 10.28 13.80 1.30
CA ARG A 141 10.10 13.62 2.74
C ARG A 141 9.02 12.61 3.03
N VAL A 142 9.26 11.80 4.07
CA VAL A 142 8.33 10.80 4.59
C VAL A 142 7.96 11.14 6.02
N ALA A 143 6.68 11.06 6.37
CA ALA A 143 6.21 11.13 7.75
C ALA A 143 4.99 10.24 7.99
N GLU A 144 4.83 9.77 9.22
CA GLU A 144 3.58 9.19 9.69
C GLU A 144 2.72 10.29 10.34
N PHE A 145 1.47 10.39 9.90
CA PHE A 145 0.44 11.27 10.47
C PHE A 145 -0.60 10.42 11.20
N ALA A 146 -0.89 10.73 12.45
CA ALA A 146 -1.93 10.03 13.20
C ALA A 146 -3.31 10.36 12.61
N ARG A 147 -4.28 9.44 12.77
CA ARG A 147 -5.66 9.68 12.30
C ARG A 147 -6.25 11.00 12.80
N SER A 148 -5.91 11.45 14.01
CA SER A 148 -6.37 12.72 14.59
C SER A 148 -5.89 13.96 13.81
N ASP A 149 -4.81 13.82 13.04
CA ASP A 149 -4.17 14.91 12.32
C ASP A 149 -4.66 14.98 10.86
N LEU A 150 -5.56 14.07 10.47
CA LEU A 150 -6.12 13.99 9.12
C LEU A 150 -7.50 14.64 9.06
N GLU A 151 -7.63 15.65 8.21
CA GLU A 151 -8.93 16.07 7.69
C GLU A 151 -9.33 15.13 6.56
N VAL A 152 -10.40 14.35 6.75
CA VAL A 152 -10.83 13.33 5.79
C VAL A 152 -12.19 13.71 5.21
N THR A 153 -12.24 13.85 3.89
CA THR A 153 -13.49 13.92 3.12
C THR A 153 -13.78 12.55 2.53
N GLU A 154 -14.87 11.95 2.99
CA GLU A 154 -15.29 10.62 2.59
C GLU A 154 -15.63 10.54 1.11
N ALA A 155 -15.01 9.61 0.40
CA ALA A 155 -15.32 9.29 -0.99
C ALA A 155 -15.14 7.79 -1.26
N ALA A 156 -15.70 7.32 -2.37
CA ALA A 156 -15.59 5.93 -2.80
C ALA A 156 -15.50 5.82 -4.32
N ASN A 157 -14.90 4.74 -4.82
CA ASN A 157 -14.89 4.43 -6.24
C ASN A 157 -16.18 3.70 -6.70
N LEU A 158 -16.24 3.33 -7.98
CA LEU A 158 -17.38 2.62 -8.58
C LEU A 158 -17.68 1.25 -7.94
N ALA A 159 -16.71 0.67 -7.24
CA ALA A 159 -16.88 -0.58 -6.49
C ALA A 159 -17.33 -0.36 -5.05
N SER A 160 -17.69 0.88 -4.68
CA SER A 160 -18.00 1.31 -3.31
C SER A 160 -16.84 1.14 -2.34
N MET A 161 -15.60 1.17 -2.83
CA MET A 161 -14.42 1.09 -1.96
C MET A 161 -13.98 2.47 -1.49
N PRO A 162 -13.64 2.65 -0.20
CA PRO A 162 -13.17 3.92 0.33
C PRO A 162 -11.98 4.45 -0.49
N ARG A 163 -12.12 5.67 -0.99
CA ARG A 163 -11.14 6.43 -1.78
C ARG A 163 -11.25 7.88 -1.35
N ASP A 164 -10.91 8.11 -0.09
CA ASP A 164 -11.13 9.37 0.58
C ASP A 164 -10.18 10.45 0.05
N HIS A 165 -10.52 11.71 0.31
CA HIS A 165 -9.60 12.82 0.15
C HIS A 165 -9.09 13.24 1.51
N VAL A 166 -7.79 13.48 1.63
CA VAL A 166 -7.14 13.83 2.89
C VAL A 166 -6.46 15.17 2.79
N ARG A 167 -6.37 15.87 3.92
CA ARG A 167 -5.53 17.03 4.13
C ARG A 167 -4.79 16.89 5.46
N VAL A 168 -3.50 17.24 5.45
CA VAL A 168 -2.63 17.30 6.63
C VAL A 168 -1.90 18.64 6.69
N ASP A 169 -1.48 19.05 7.89
CA ASP A 169 -0.61 20.21 8.06
C ASP A 169 0.87 19.81 7.95
N LEU A 170 1.47 20.05 6.78
CA LEU A 170 2.89 19.79 6.54
C LEU A 170 3.81 20.76 7.31
N SER A 171 3.34 21.91 7.77
CA SER A 171 4.18 22.85 8.52
C SER A 171 4.48 22.35 9.94
N ALA A 172 3.62 21.48 10.47
CA ALA A 172 3.78 20.84 11.77
C ALA A 172 4.75 19.63 11.74
N GLN A 173 5.12 19.14 10.56
CA GLN A 173 6.00 17.96 10.41
C GLN A 173 7.17 18.22 9.49
N GLN A 174 8.39 18.04 10.02
CA GLN A 174 9.60 18.18 9.21
C GLN A 174 9.81 16.98 8.28
N GLY A 175 9.32 15.80 8.65
CA GLY A 175 9.51 14.56 7.90
C GLY A 175 10.97 14.08 7.85
N THR A 176 11.15 12.83 7.46
CA THR A 176 12.47 12.23 7.20
C THR A 176 12.79 12.37 5.72
N SER A 177 13.94 12.96 5.41
CA SER A 177 14.43 13.09 4.03
C SER A 177 14.72 11.72 3.42
N VAL A 178 14.26 11.49 2.19
CA VAL A 178 14.56 10.30 1.40
C VAL A 178 15.11 10.68 0.02
N PRO A 179 16.02 9.87 -0.55
CA PRO A 179 16.51 10.07 -1.90
C PRO A 179 15.42 9.81 -2.96
N ALA A 180 15.61 10.35 -4.16
CA ALA A 180 14.61 10.31 -5.23
C ALA A 180 14.37 8.91 -5.82
N ASP A 181 15.32 8.00 -5.66
CA ASP A 181 15.19 6.60 -6.09
C ASP A 181 14.23 5.81 -5.21
N VAL A 182 14.16 6.07 -3.91
CA VAL A 182 13.11 5.52 -3.01
C VAL A 182 11.72 5.90 -3.50
N VAL A 183 11.53 7.14 -3.97
CA VAL A 183 10.25 7.63 -4.52
C VAL A 183 9.91 6.92 -5.82
N THR A 184 10.93 6.72 -6.66
CA THR A 184 10.79 6.01 -7.93
C THR A 184 10.40 4.55 -7.68
N GLU A 185 11.11 3.85 -6.79
CA GLU A 185 10.81 2.48 -6.38
C GLU A 185 9.40 2.38 -5.78
N TYR A 186 8.99 3.34 -4.95
CA TYR A 186 7.64 3.43 -4.40
C TYR A 186 6.57 3.54 -5.49
N GLY A 187 6.76 4.43 -6.48
CA GLY A 187 5.84 4.61 -7.61
C GLY A 187 5.75 3.35 -8.51
N HIS A 188 6.88 2.68 -8.76
CA HIS A 188 6.92 1.41 -9.49
C HIS A 188 6.26 0.27 -8.71
N ALA A 189 6.54 0.15 -7.40
CA ALA A 189 5.97 -0.87 -6.53
C ALA A 189 4.45 -0.73 -6.45
N ALA A 190 3.94 0.49 -6.24
CA ALA A 190 2.50 0.77 -6.29
C ALA A 190 1.90 0.33 -7.64
N SER A 191 2.50 0.73 -8.76
CA SER A 191 2.03 0.33 -10.10
C SER A 191 2.04 -1.19 -10.33
N VAL A 192 3.04 -1.91 -9.81
CA VAL A 192 3.19 -3.36 -9.94
C VAL A 192 2.17 -4.10 -9.07
N VAL A 193 2.01 -3.72 -7.81
CA VAL A 193 1.02 -4.31 -6.89
C VAL A 193 -0.38 -4.16 -7.46
N VAL A 194 -0.72 -2.97 -7.95
CA VAL A 194 -1.98 -2.66 -8.61
C VAL A 194 -2.20 -3.55 -9.84
N ARG A 195 -1.19 -3.63 -10.73
CA ARG A 195 -1.27 -4.43 -11.96
C ARG A 195 -1.39 -5.93 -11.64
N ASN A 196 -0.60 -6.44 -10.70
CA ASN A 196 -0.57 -7.85 -10.38
C ASN A 196 -1.86 -8.27 -9.67
N ALA A 197 -2.36 -7.48 -8.71
CA ALA A 197 -3.69 -7.68 -8.14
C ALA A 197 -4.74 -7.72 -9.25
N HIS A 198 -4.67 -6.81 -10.22
CA HIS A 198 -5.60 -6.78 -11.35
C HIS A 198 -5.48 -8.02 -12.25
N GLN A 199 -4.27 -8.51 -12.53
CA GLN A 199 -4.03 -9.69 -13.36
C GLN A 199 -4.46 -10.99 -12.66
N CYS A 200 -4.19 -11.13 -11.36
CA CYS A 200 -4.67 -12.24 -10.54
C CYS A 200 -6.19 -12.32 -10.54
N LEU A 201 -6.86 -11.17 -10.43
CA LEU A 201 -8.31 -11.09 -10.50
C LEU A 201 -8.81 -11.34 -11.93
N GLY A 202 -8.20 -10.74 -12.96
CA GLY A 202 -8.60 -10.91 -14.37
C GLY A 202 -8.59 -12.37 -14.87
N ALA A 203 -7.71 -13.22 -14.33
CA ALA A 203 -7.67 -14.65 -14.65
C ALA A 203 -8.86 -15.46 -14.09
N VAL A 204 -9.52 -14.98 -13.03
CA VAL A 204 -10.70 -15.60 -12.39
C VAL A 204 -12.01 -15.25 -13.15
N GLY A 205 -11.95 -14.33 -14.11
CA GLY A 205 -13.10 -13.51 -14.56
C GLY A 205 -13.94 -13.95 -15.74
N PHE A 206 -13.86 -15.21 -16.19
CA PHE A 206 -14.61 -15.61 -17.39
C PHE A 206 -16.01 -16.17 -17.15
N THR A 207 -16.52 -16.17 -15.91
CA THR A 207 -17.90 -16.59 -15.61
C THR A 207 -18.76 -15.44 -15.10
N ARG A 208 -19.95 -15.27 -15.71
CA ARG A 208 -20.95 -14.20 -15.45
C ARG A 208 -21.54 -14.18 -14.03
N GLU A 209 -21.08 -15.06 -13.15
CA GLU A 209 -21.60 -15.20 -11.79
C GLU A 209 -20.66 -14.65 -10.70
N HIS A 210 -19.52 -14.07 -11.08
CA HIS A 210 -18.51 -13.61 -10.12
C HIS A 210 -18.44 -12.08 -10.04
N GLU A 211 -18.43 -11.50 -8.83
CA GLU A 211 -18.29 -10.04 -8.56
C GLU A 211 -16.93 -9.44 -8.97
N LEU A 212 -16.14 -10.16 -9.76
CA LEU A 212 -14.79 -9.81 -10.17
C LEU A 212 -14.68 -8.45 -10.88
N HIS A 213 -15.72 -8.03 -11.59
CA HIS A 213 -15.78 -6.71 -12.22
C HIS A 213 -15.60 -5.58 -11.19
N ARG A 214 -16.09 -5.76 -9.95
CA ARG A 214 -15.98 -4.75 -8.89
C ARG A 214 -14.54 -4.61 -8.40
N HIS A 215 -13.86 -5.74 -8.17
CA HIS A 215 -12.46 -5.76 -7.74
C HIS A 215 -11.50 -5.28 -8.84
N THR A 216 -11.74 -5.65 -10.11
CA THR A 216 -10.91 -5.19 -11.25
C THR A 216 -11.08 -3.70 -11.54
N THR A 217 -12.27 -3.12 -11.33
CA THR A 217 -12.53 -1.68 -11.52
C THR A 217 -11.86 -0.83 -10.43
N ALA A 218 -11.86 -1.29 -9.17
CA ALA A 218 -11.15 -0.62 -8.07
C ALA A 218 -9.62 -0.56 -8.30
N LEU A 219 -9.07 -1.58 -8.96
CA LEU A 219 -7.65 -1.67 -9.31
C LEU A 219 -7.28 -0.89 -10.57
N LEU A 220 -8.18 -0.78 -11.55
CA LEU A 220 -7.97 0.09 -12.72
C LEU A 220 -7.94 1.57 -12.34
N ALA A 221 -8.70 1.97 -11.30
CA ALA A 221 -8.63 3.32 -10.72
C ALA A 221 -7.25 3.60 -10.11
N TRP A 222 -6.69 2.64 -9.35
CA TRP A 222 -5.36 2.77 -8.75
C TRP A 222 -4.23 3.05 -9.75
N ARG A 223 -4.31 2.52 -10.98
CA ARG A 223 -3.29 2.75 -12.02
C ARG A 223 -3.16 4.22 -12.42
N SER A 224 -4.24 4.99 -12.31
CA SER A 224 -4.27 6.43 -12.60
C SER A 224 -3.99 7.31 -11.38
N GLU A 225 -4.10 6.76 -10.17
CA GLU A 225 -4.10 7.52 -8.90
C GLU A 225 -2.68 7.74 -8.33
N TYR A 226 -1.73 6.85 -8.62
CA TYR A 226 -0.34 6.96 -8.14
C TYR A 226 0.62 7.50 -9.20
N GLY A 227 0.14 8.17 -10.25
CA GLY A 227 0.96 8.55 -11.41
C GLY A 227 1.23 7.35 -12.33
N SER A 228 1.14 7.58 -13.65
CA SER A 228 1.45 6.53 -14.62
C SER A 228 2.95 6.17 -14.58
N VAL A 229 3.34 4.98 -15.05
CA VAL A 229 4.77 4.63 -15.24
C VAL A 229 5.52 5.74 -16.00
N ARG A 230 4.88 6.29 -17.04
CA ARG A 230 5.43 7.41 -17.81
C ARG A 230 5.62 8.68 -16.98
N TYR A 231 4.75 8.96 -16.02
CA TYR A 231 4.87 10.11 -15.13
C TYR A 231 6.10 9.97 -14.22
N TRP A 232 6.34 8.78 -13.66
CA TRP A 232 7.52 8.52 -12.84
C TRP A 232 8.80 8.45 -13.65
N ASP A 233 8.76 7.91 -14.87
CA ASP A 233 9.88 7.97 -15.80
C ASP A 233 10.24 9.43 -16.14
N GLU A 234 9.24 10.28 -16.39
CA GLU A 234 9.45 11.71 -16.65
C GLU A 234 10.01 12.44 -15.40
N ALA A 235 9.54 12.11 -14.19
CA ALA A 235 10.06 12.65 -12.94
C ALA A 235 11.51 12.22 -12.66
N LEU A 236 11.84 10.95 -12.87
CA LEU A 236 13.20 10.43 -12.74
C LEU A 236 14.14 11.08 -13.77
N VAL A 237 13.69 11.22 -15.02
CA VAL A 237 14.46 11.89 -16.08
C VAL A 237 14.70 13.36 -15.73
N ALA A 238 13.70 14.05 -15.18
CA ALA A 238 13.86 15.43 -14.72
C ALA A 238 14.87 15.54 -13.57
N ALA A 239 14.80 14.63 -12.58
CA ALA A 239 15.75 14.58 -11.46
C ALA A 239 17.18 14.26 -11.94
N ALA A 240 17.33 13.30 -12.85
CA ALA A 240 18.60 12.95 -13.47
C ALA A 240 19.21 14.11 -14.29
N ALA A 241 18.38 14.84 -15.02
CA ALA A 241 18.79 16.02 -15.78
C ALA A 241 19.24 17.17 -14.86
N ALA A 242 18.55 17.36 -13.73
CA ALA A 242 18.91 18.37 -12.73
C ALA A 242 20.20 18.02 -11.96
N ALA A 243 20.46 16.73 -11.70
CA ALA A 243 21.66 16.25 -11.03
C ALA A 243 22.94 16.38 -11.88
N GLY A 244 22.80 16.45 -13.21
CA GLY A 244 23.91 16.57 -14.16
C GLY A 244 24.84 15.34 -14.21
N GLU A 245 25.82 15.34 -15.11
CA GLU A 245 26.69 14.18 -15.39
C GLU A 245 27.37 13.59 -14.13
N ARG A 246 27.73 14.43 -13.15
CA ARG A 246 28.43 13.99 -11.94
C ARG A 246 27.49 13.56 -10.81
N GLY A 247 26.22 13.96 -10.86
CA GLY A 247 25.20 13.61 -9.86
C GLY A 247 24.36 12.39 -10.24
N LEU A 248 24.42 11.97 -11.52
CA LEU A 248 23.66 10.82 -12.02
C LEU A 248 24.05 9.50 -11.34
N TRP A 249 25.35 9.25 -11.18
CA TRP A 249 25.82 7.98 -10.62
C TRP A 249 25.49 7.83 -9.13
N PRO A 250 25.75 8.83 -8.26
CA PRO A 250 25.26 8.81 -6.87
C PRO A 250 23.74 8.67 -6.75
N LEU A 251 22.97 9.29 -7.65
CA LEU A 251 21.50 9.19 -7.67
C LEU A 251 20.99 7.77 -8.01
N ILE A 252 21.83 6.91 -8.60
CA ILE A 252 21.51 5.52 -8.94
C ILE A 252 22.05 4.54 -7.88
N THR A 253 23.16 4.88 -7.22
CA THR A 253 23.88 3.91 -6.36
C THR A 253 23.71 4.10 -4.86
N ASP A 254 23.22 5.26 -4.41
CA ASP A 254 23.24 5.64 -3.00
C ASP A 254 21.86 5.57 -2.30
N GLY A 255 20.87 4.83 -2.81
CA GLY A 255 19.60 4.59 -2.10
C GLY A 255 19.22 3.13 -1.81
#